data_AF-Q84XV5-F1
#
_entry.id   AF-Q84XV5-F1
#
_cell.length_a   1.000
_cell.length_b   1.000
_cell.length_c   1.000
_cell.angle_alpha   90.00
_cell.angle_beta   90.00
_cell.angle_gamma   90.00
#
_symmetry.space_group_name_H-M   'P 1'
#
loop_
_entity.id
_entity.type
_entity.pdbx_description
1 polymer ?
#
loop_
_entity_poly.entity_id
_entity_poly.type
_entity_poly.pdbx_seq_one_letter_code
_entity_poly.pdbx_strand_id
1 'polypeptide(L)'
;SGYSLLRDPHHNKGLAFTDKERDAHYLRGLLPPVCISQELQEKKLMRSLRQYQVPLQRYMAMMDLQERNERLFYKLLIDNVEELLPVVYTPTVGEACQKYGCIFKRPQGLYISLKEKGKILEVLKNWPERSIQAIVVTDGERILGLGDLGSQGMGIPVGKLSLYT
;
A
#
# COMPACT_ATOMS: atom_id res chain seq x y z
N SER A 1 -15.48 8.01 -11.86
CA SER A 1 -16.64 7.11 -11.99
C SER A 1 -16.26 5.85 -12.75
N GLY A 2 -17.06 4.78 -12.69
CA GLY A 2 -16.80 3.52 -13.38
C GLY A 2 -15.49 2.86 -12.93
N TYR A 3 -14.81 2.18 -13.86
CA TYR A 3 -13.57 1.47 -13.55
C TYR A 3 -12.41 2.36 -13.07
N SER A 4 -12.36 3.65 -13.45
CA SER A 4 -11.29 4.53 -12.93
C SER A 4 -11.42 4.74 -11.43
N LEU A 5 -12.65 4.87 -10.93
CA LEU A 5 -12.92 4.98 -9.49
C LEU A 5 -12.55 3.70 -8.72
N LEU A 6 -12.79 2.53 -9.32
CA LEU A 6 -12.42 1.24 -8.71
C LEU A 6 -10.91 0.97 -8.72
N ARG A 7 -10.15 1.63 -9.59
CA ARG A 7 -8.70 1.49 -9.72
C ARG A 7 -7.92 2.50 -8.88
N ASP A 8 -8.56 3.57 -8.44
CA ASP A 8 -7.96 4.58 -7.58
C ASP A 8 -8.08 4.18 -6.10
N PRO A 9 -6.97 3.81 -5.43
CA PRO A 9 -7.01 3.32 -4.05
C PRO A 9 -7.50 4.37 -3.03
N HIS A 10 -7.37 5.66 -3.32
CA HIS A 10 -7.81 6.74 -2.41
C HIS A 10 -9.34 6.81 -2.28
N HIS A 11 -10.03 6.42 -3.36
CA HIS A 11 -11.48 6.55 -3.49
C HIS A 11 -12.22 5.22 -3.53
N ASN A 12 -11.55 4.13 -3.87
CA ASN A 12 -12.16 2.81 -3.96
C ASN A 12 -12.62 2.31 -2.58
N LYS A 13 -13.91 1.99 -2.46
CA LYS A 13 -14.52 1.39 -1.26
C LYS A 13 -14.79 -0.11 -1.42
N GLY A 14 -14.53 -0.68 -2.60
CA GLY A 14 -14.90 -2.05 -2.94
C GLY A 14 -16.39 -2.30 -2.72
N LEU A 15 -16.73 -3.34 -1.96
CA LEU A 15 -18.14 -3.69 -1.68
C LEU A 15 -18.84 -2.72 -0.71
N ALA A 16 -18.14 -1.73 -0.16
CA ALA A 16 -18.73 -0.73 0.73
C ALA A 16 -19.34 0.46 -0.01
N PHE A 17 -19.24 0.53 -1.34
CA PHE A 17 -20.07 1.46 -2.12
C PHE A 17 -21.55 1.14 -1.92
N THR A 18 -22.31 2.12 -1.48
CA THR A 18 -23.77 2.08 -1.33
C THR A 18 -24.47 2.04 -2.68
N ASP A 19 -25.74 1.62 -2.72
CA ASP A 19 -26.51 1.60 -3.97
C ASP A 19 -26.57 2.98 -4.63
N LYS A 20 -26.78 4.03 -3.84
CA LYS A 20 -26.79 5.42 -4.34
C LYS A 20 -25.46 5.82 -4.99
N GLU A 21 -24.34 5.48 -4.37
CA GLU A 21 -23.01 5.75 -4.94
C GLU A 21 -22.77 4.93 -6.21
N ARG A 22 -23.24 3.68 -6.24
CA ARG A 22 -23.10 2.82 -7.42
C ARG A 22 -23.87 3.37 -8.61
N ASP A 23 -25.07 3.90 -8.38
CA ASP A 23 -25.88 4.53 -9.42
C ASP A 23 -25.24 5.85 -9.87
N ALA A 24 -24.84 6.71 -8.92
CA ALA A 24 -24.26 8.01 -9.20
C ALA A 24 -22.88 7.95 -9.90
N HIS A 25 -22.10 6.91 -9.62
CA HIS A 25 -20.75 6.76 -10.16
C HIS A 25 -20.62 5.66 -11.22
N TYR A 26 -21.71 5.20 -11.83
CA TYR A 26 -21.71 4.20 -12.90
C TYR A 26 -20.97 2.90 -12.52
N LEU A 27 -21.22 2.39 -11.31
CA LEU A 27 -20.64 1.15 -10.79
C LEU A 27 -21.62 -0.04 -10.82
N ARG A 28 -22.89 0.21 -11.12
CA ARG A 28 -23.91 -0.84 -11.23
C ARG A 28 -23.46 -1.89 -12.26
N GLY A 29 -23.51 -3.17 -11.90
CA GLY A 29 -23.04 -4.27 -12.74
C GLY A 29 -21.52 -4.53 -12.70
N LEU A 30 -20.71 -3.59 -12.18
CA LEU A 30 -19.26 -3.78 -12.02
C LEU A 30 -18.88 -4.44 -10.68
N LEU A 31 -19.80 -4.45 -9.73
CA LEU A 31 -19.64 -5.04 -8.40
C LEU A 31 -20.77 -6.04 -8.14
N PRO A 32 -20.51 -7.12 -7.37
CA PRO A 32 -21.55 -7.99 -6.83
C PRO A 32 -22.68 -7.19 -6.15
N PRO A 33 -23.94 -7.67 -6.18
CA PRO A 33 -25.09 -6.89 -5.71
C PRO A 33 -25.07 -6.58 -4.21
N VAL A 34 -24.29 -7.32 -3.41
CA VAL A 34 -24.18 -7.11 -1.97
C VAL A 34 -23.41 -5.83 -1.63
N CYS A 35 -23.93 -5.07 -0.68
CA CYS A 35 -23.25 -3.97 0.00
C CYS A 35 -22.73 -4.47 1.35
N ILE A 36 -21.44 -4.26 1.64
CA ILE A 36 -20.77 -4.76 2.84
C ILE A 36 -20.17 -3.57 3.59
N SER A 37 -20.47 -3.44 4.89
CA SER A 37 -19.91 -2.38 5.73
C SER A 37 -18.38 -2.50 5.85
N GLN A 38 -17.71 -1.40 6.16
CA GLN A 38 -16.25 -1.38 6.28
C GLN A 38 -15.77 -2.32 7.39
N GLU A 39 -16.51 -2.43 8.50
CA GLU A 39 -16.21 -3.32 9.63
C GLU A 39 -16.29 -4.79 9.21
N LEU A 40 -17.27 -5.14 8.37
CA LEU A 40 -17.39 -6.52 7.88
C LEU A 40 -16.32 -6.85 6.83
N GLN A 41 -15.88 -5.87 6.02
CA GLN A 41 -14.73 -6.03 5.13
C GLN A 41 -13.45 -6.28 5.95
N GLU A 42 -13.21 -5.47 6.98
CA GLU A 42 -12.09 -5.59 7.90
C GLU A 42 -12.05 -6.99 8.57
N LYS A 43 -13.18 -7.42 9.17
CA LYS A 43 -13.29 -8.74 9.79
C LYS A 43 -12.98 -9.90 8.82
N LYS A 44 -13.42 -9.77 7.57
CA LYS A 44 -13.12 -10.77 6.53
C LYS A 44 -11.63 -10.79 6.19
N LEU A 45 -11.02 -9.62 6.04
CA LEU A 45 -9.59 -9.48 5.73
C LEU A 45 -8.71 -10.00 6.86
N MET A 46 -8.99 -9.64 8.12
CA MET A 46 -8.24 -10.17 9.27
C MET A 46 -8.28 -11.69 9.33
N ARG A 47 -9.45 -12.29 9.11
CA ARG A 47 -9.58 -13.75 9.06
C ARG A 47 -8.72 -14.38 7.96
N SER A 48 -8.68 -13.77 6.78
CA SER A 48 -7.80 -14.24 5.69
C SER A 48 -6.33 -14.04 6.01
N LEU A 49 -5.94 -12.90 6.61
CA LEU A 49 -4.55 -12.62 6.99
C LEU A 49 -4.02 -13.63 7.99
N ARG A 50 -4.84 -14.00 9.00
CA ARG A 50 -4.48 -15.00 10.02
C ARG A 50 -4.29 -16.41 9.46
N GLN A 51 -4.82 -16.72 8.27
CA GLN A 51 -4.61 -18.01 7.61
C GLN A 51 -3.23 -18.14 6.95
N TYR A 52 -2.58 -17.03 6.61
CA TYR A 52 -1.20 -17.07 6.10
C TYR A 52 -0.24 -17.52 7.19
N GLN A 53 0.60 -18.50 6.83
CA GLN A 53 1.59 -19.10 7.73
C GLN A 53 2.91 -18.34 7.72
N VAL A 54 3.24 -17.70 6.60
CA VAL A 54 4.51 -16.97 6.43
C VAL A 54 4.26 -15.47 6.60
N PRO A 55 5.00 -14.75 7.48
CA PRO A 55 4.85 -13.31 7.67
C PRO A 55 4.93 -12.50 6.37
N LEU A 56 5.85 -12.87 5.46
CA LEU A 56 5.98 -12.22 4.16
C LEU A 56 4.71 -12.29 3.30
N GLN A 57 3.92 -13.37 3.40
CA GLN A 57 2.64 -13.46 2.69
C GLN A 57 1.62 -12.46 3.26
N ARG A 58 1.62 -12.25 4.59
CA ARG A 58 0.79 -11.23 5.22
C ARG A 58 1.21 -9.83 4.81
N TYR A 59 2.53 -9.56 4.74
CA TYR A 59 3.06 -8.30 4.24
C TYR A 59 2.59 -8.03 2.81
N MET A 60 2.75 -8.99 1.90
CA MET A 60 2.30 -8.85 0.51
C MET A 60 0.80 -8.59 0.42
N ALA A 61 -0.02 -9.26 1.23
CA ALA A 61 -1.47 -9.05 1.27
C ALA A 61 -1.85 -7.66 1.80
N MET A 62 -1.11 -7.12 2.78
CA MET A 62 -1.29 -5.76 3.30
C MET A 62 -0.91 -4.70 2.26
N MET A 63 0.22 -4.87 1.56
CA MET A 63 0.63 -3.96 0.49
C MET A 63 -0.38 -4.00 -0.69
N ASP A 64 -0.85 -5.20 -1.07
CA ASP A 64 -1.92 -5.36 -2.06
C ASP A 64 -3.24 -4.70 -1.63
N LEU A 65 -3.50 -4.57 -0.33
CA LEU A 65 -4.68 -3.85 0.18
C LEU A 65 -4.48 -2.34 0.09
N GLN A 66 -3.33 -1.82 0.49
CA GLN A 66 -2.98 -0.40 0.39
C GLN A 66 -3.17 0.11 -1.04
N GLU A 67 -2.67 -0.65 -2.02
CA GLU A 67 -2.76 -0.33 -3.45
C GLU A 67 -4.16 -0.49 -4.07
N ARG A 68 -5.13 -1.02 -3.31
CA ARG A 68 -6.52 -1.21 -3.78
C ARG A 68 -7.53 -0.36 -3.05
N ASN A 69 -7.38 -0.18 -1.75
CA ASN A 69 -8.29 0.56 -0.88
C ASN A 69 -7.50 1.05 0.33
N GLU A 70 -6.97 2.26 0.20
CA GLU A 70 -6.08 2.88 1.17
C GLU A 70 -6.79 3.10 2.52
N ARG A 71 -8.06 3.54 2.49
CA ARG A 71 -8.85 3.78 3.71
C ARG A 71 -9.06 2.49 4.51
N LEU A 72 -9.32 1.38 3.83
CA LEU A 72 -9.48 0.09 4.49
C LEU A 72 -8.16 -0.45 5.01
N PHE A 73 -7.05 -0.22 4.30
CA PHE A 73 -5.71 -0.54 4.79
C PHE A 73 -5.41 0.16 6.12
N TYR A 74 -5.57 1.48 6.20
CA TYR A 74 -5.28 2.22 7.44
C TYR A 74 -6.25 1.87 8.56
N LYS A 75 -7.55 1.73 8.28
CA LYS A 75 -8.50 1.29 9.30
C LYS A 75 -8.13 -0.08 9.89
N LEU A 76 -7.82 -1.05 9.03
CA LEU A 76 -7.40 -2.38 9.44
C LEU A 76 -6.12 -2.34 10.31
N LEU A 77 -5.14 -1.52 9.90
CA LEU A 77 -3.87 -1.35 10.62
C LEU A 77 -4.06 -0.70 11.99
N ILE A 78 -4.85 0.38 12.07
CA ILE A 78 -5.11 1.11 13.32
C ILE A 78 -5.84 0.22 14.33
N ASP A 79 -6.90 -0.46 13.89
CA ASP A 79 -7.74 -1.27 14.78
C ASP A 79 -7.03 -2.55 15.27
N ASN A 80 -5.97 -2.99 14.57
CA ASN A 80 -5.24 -4.23 14.86
C ASN A 80 -3.71 -3.99 14.94
N VAL A 81 -3.31 -2.82 15.43
CA VAL A 81 -1.91 -2.33 15.36
C VAL A 81 -0.91 -3.30 15.99
N GLU A 82 -1.21 -3.89 17.14
CA GLU A 82 -0.31 -4.84 17.81
C GLU A 82 -0.01 -6.07 16.95
N GLU A 83 -0.99 -6.58 16.20
CA GLU A 83 -0.85 -7.77 15.35
C GLU A 83 -0.19 -7.44 14.01
N LEU A 84 -0.50 -6.26 13.43
CA LEU A 84 -0.13 -5.92 12.06
C LEU A 84 1.13 -5.07 11.95
N LEU A 85 1.50 -4.31 12.98
CA LEU A 85 2.75 -3.53 13.01
C LEU A 85 4.00 -4.38 12.71
N PRO A 86 4.22 -5.56 13.32
CA PRO A 86 5.39 -6.38 12.98
C PRO A 86 5.33 -6.97 11.56
N VAL A 87 4.15 -6.98 10.92
CA VAL A 87 3.97 -7.44 9.55
C VAL A 87 4.33 -6.35 8.55
N VAL A 88 3.84 -5.13 8.72
CA VAL A 88 4.08 -4.01 7.77
C VAL A 88 5.38 -3.26 8.03
N TYR A 89 5.97 -3.44 9.21
CA TYR A 89 7.24 -2.85 9.60
C TYR A 89 8.24 -3.94 10.07
N THR A 90 9.13 -3.62 11.01
CA THR A 90 10.13 -4.55 11.50
C THR A 90 9.52 -5.69 12.32
N PRO A 91 9.95 -6.96 12.13
CA PRO A 91 11.08 -7.38 11.29
C PRO A 91 10.73 -7.70 9.83
N THR A 92 9.47 -7.92 9.48
CA THR A 92 9.06 -8.48 8.17
C THR A 92 9.39 -7.56 6.99
N VAL A 93 9.35 -6.23 7.17
CA VAL A 93 9.77 -5.28 6.12
C VAL A 93 11.24 -5.48 5.71
N GLY A 94 12.10 -5.94 6.62
CA GLY A 94 13.49 -6.27 6.29
C GLY A 94 13.59 -7.44 5.33
N GLU A 95 12.85 -8.53 5.59
CA GLU A 95 12.75 -9.67 4.68
C GLU A 95 12.15 -9.25 3.33
N ALA A 96 11.12 -8.40 3.36
CA ALA A 96 10.52 -7.84 2.15
C ALA A 96 11.53 -7.03 1.33
N CYS A 97 12.40 -6.24 1.97
CA CYS A 97 13.48 -5.53 1.28
C CYS A 97 14.51 -6.50 0.68
N GLN A 98 14.88 -7.59 1.35
CA GLN A 98 15.81 -8.58 0.78
C GLN A 98 15.24 -9.31 -0.44
N LYS A 99 13.92 -9.44 -0.53
CA LYS A 99 13.21 -10.15 -1.59
C LYS A 99 12.44 -9.20 -2.51
N TYR A 100 12.69 -7.89 -2.45
CA TYR A 100 11.80 -6.87 -3.01
C TYR A 100 11.62 -7.06 -4.51
N GLY A 101 12.70 -7.35 -5.23
CA GLY A 101 12.66 -7.63 -6.67
C GLY A 101 11.79 -8.85 -7.03
N CYS A 102 11.78 -9.89 -6.18
CA CYS A 102 11.01 -11.12 -6.40
C CYS A 102 9.52 -10.95 -6.08
N ILE A 103 9.19 -10.12 -5.10
CA ILE A 103 7.81 -9.88 -4.65
C ILE A 103 7.18 -8.63 -5.27
N PHE A 104 7.90 -7.95 -6.16
CA PHE A 104 7.46 -6.71 -6.80
C PHE A 104 6.17 -6.94 -7.60
N LYS A 105 5.15 -6.11 -7.34
CA LYS A 105 3.86 -6.17 -8.03
C LYS A 105 3.46 -4.82 -8.63
N ARG A 106 3.37 -3.81 -7.78
CA ARG A 106 3.06 -2.43 -8.16
C ARG A 106 4.12 -1.51 -7.55
N PRO A 107 4.57 -0.49 -8.29
CA PRO A 107 5.53 0.46 -7.78
C PRO A 107 4.89 1.31 -6.68
N GLN A 108 5.60 1.49 -5.57
CA GLN A 108 5.24 2.42 -4.51
C GLN A 108 6.38 3.43 -4.33
N GLY A 109 6.03 4.70 -4.14
CA GLY A 109 6.98 5.78 -4.06
C GLY A 109 7.61 6.17 -5.40
N LEU A 110 8.70 6.93 -5.32
CA LEU A 110 9.40 7.50 -6.46
C LEU A 110 10.86 7.06 -6.46
N TYR A 111 11.37 6.61 -7.61
CA TYR A 111 12.76 6.19 -7.78
C TYR A 111 13.53 7.26 -8.56
N ILE A 112 14.67 7.69 -8.04
CA ILE A 112 15.60 8.62 -8.70
C ILE A 112 16.97 7.96 -8.68
N SER A 113 17.55 7.72 -9.85
CA SER A 113 18.89 7.13 -9.97
C SER A 113 19.90 8.20 -10.41
N LEU A 114 21.18 7.83 -10.43
CA LEU A 114 22.24 8.69 -10.97
C LEU A 114 22.03 9.04 -12.46
N LYS A 115 21.24 8.26 -13.21
CA LYS A 115 20.93 8.51 -14.62
C LYS A 115 20.06 9.75 -14.83
N GLU A 116 19.30 10.16 -13.81
CA GLU A 116 18.44 11.34 -13.85
C GLU A 116 19.17 12.61 -13.38
N LYS A 117 20.51 12.58 -13.26
CA LYS A 117 21.31 13.77 -12.95
C LYS A 117 21.00 14.90 -13.94
N GLY A 118 20.61 16.06 -13.43
CA GLY A 118 20.18 17.23 -14.23
C GLY A 118 18.69 17.24 -14.62
N LYS A 119 17.95 16.14 -14.37
CA LYS A 119 16.51 16.00 -14.69
C LYS A 119 15.64 15.66 -13.48
N ILE A 120 16.17 15.75 -12.26
CA ILE A 120 15.46 15.38 -11.02
C ILE A 120 14.11 16.11 -10.88
N LEU A 121 14.05 17.40 -11.21
CA LEU A 121 12.82 18.18 -11.15
C LEU A 121 11.74 17.63 -12.11
N GLU A 122 12.13 17.11 -13.27
CA GLU A 122 11.21 16.48 -14.22
C GLU A 122 10.63 15.18 -13.65
N VAL A 123 11.46 14.39 -12.98
CA VAL A 123 11.03 13.17 -12.29
C VAL A 123 10.03 13.50 -11.17
N LEU A 124 10.32 14.52 -10.35
CA LEU A 124 9.42 14.95 -9.28
C LEU A 124 8.06 15.45 -9.81
N LYS A 125 8.03 16.12 -10.97
CA LYS A 125 6.80 16.59 -11.60
C LYS A 125 5.84 15.48 -12.03
N ASN A 126 6.35 14.26 -12.21
CA ASN A 126 5.56 13.08 -12.56
C ASN A 126 4.74 12.54 -11.38
N TRP A 127 5.07 12.91 -10.14
CA TRP A 127 4.28 12.51 -8.98
C TRP A 127 2.88 13.15 -9.06
N PRO A 128 1.80 12.37 -8.89
CA PRO A 128 0.44 12.86 -9.12
C PRO A 128 0.00 13.87 -8.06
N GLU A 129 0.46 13.72 -6.82
CA GLU A 129 0.10 14.60 -5.71
C GLU A 129 0.95 15.87 -5.71
N ARG A 130 0.28 17.04 -5.65
CA ARG A 130 0.95 18.35 -5.73
C ARG A 130 1.36 18.92 -4.38
N SER A 131 0.65 18.56 -3.31
CA SER A 131 0.86 19.09 -1.97
C SER A 131 1.56 18.07 -1.08
N ILE A 132 2.87 17.92 -1.27
CA ILE A 132 3.69 17.01 -0.46
C ILE A 132 4.18 17.72 0.80
N GLN A 133 3.89 17.14 1.97
CA GLN A 133 4.26 17.69 3.27
C GLN A 133 5.39 16.92 3.97
N ALA A 134 5.56 15.65 3.65
CA ALA A 134 6.58 14.79 4.23
C ALA A 134 7.21 13.90 3.15
N ILE A 135 8.52 13.71 3.23
CA ILE A 135 9.29 12.81 2.37
C ILE A 135 10.16 11.94 3.28
N VAL A 136 10.09 10.63 3.08
CA VAL A 136 11.04 9.68 3.64
C VAL A 136 11.88 9.15 2.48
N VAL A 137 13.19 9.32 2.57
CA VAL A 137 14.14 8.95 1.50
C VAL A 137 15.22 8.02 2.05
N THR A 138 15.67 7.08 1.23
CA THR A 138 16.80 6.19 1.50
C THR A 138 17.55 5.92 0.20
N ASP A 139 18.86 5.73 0.30
CA ASP A 139 19.73 5.23 -0.77
C ASP A 139 19.85 3.69 -0.76
N GLY A 140 19.40 3.04 0.32
CA GLY A 140 19.45 1.60 0.48
C GLY A 140 20.75 1.03 1.05
N GLU A 141 21.74 1.87 1.36
CA GLU A 141 23.10 1.40 1.72
C GLU A 141 23.13 0.72 3.09
N ARG A 142 22.24 1.13 4.01
CA ARG A 142 22.14 0.53 5.35
C ARG A 142 20.69 0.30 5.76
N ILE A 143 20.13 -0.79 5.26
CA ILE A 143 18.78 -1.24 5.64
C ILE A 143 18.84 -2.00 6.96
N LEU A 144 18.45 -1.34 8.05
CA LEU A 144 18.42 -1.93 9.40
C LEU A 144 19.80 -2.53 9.76
N GLY A 145 19.85 -3.81 10.09
CA GLY A 145 21.08 -4.60 10.28
C GLY A 145 21.42 -5.51 9.10
N LEU A 146 20.78 -5.32 7.94
CA LEU A 146 20.89 -6.19 6.76
C LEU A 146 21.96 -5.72 5.76
N GLY A 147 22.52 -4.53 5.96
CA GLY A 147 23.52 -3.94 5.07
C GLY A 147 22.91 -3.28 3.85
N ASP A 148 23.65 -3.31 2.74
CA ASP A 148 23.28 -2.67 1.48
C ASP A 148 22.30 -3.54 0.69
N LEU A 149 21.10 -3.00 0.46
CA LEU A 149 20.07 -3.59 -0.39
C LEU A 149 19.74 -2.71 -1.61
N GLY A 150 20.45 -1.60 -1.80
CA GLY A 150 20.25 -0.63 -2.88
C GLY A 150 18.78 -0.25 -3.08
N SER A 151 18.31 -0.29 -4.33
CA SER A 151 16.94 0.09 -4.67
C SER A 151 15.85 -0.81 -4.05
N GLN A 152 16.21 -1.99 -3.56
CA GLN A 152 15.27 -2.87 -2.86
C GLN A 152 14.92 -2.35 -1.45
N GLY A 153 15.69 -1.38 -0.95
CA GLY A 153 15.39 -0.65 0.28
C GLY A 153 14.12 0.20 0.25
N MET A 154 13.42 0.32 -0.90
CA MET A 154 12.17 1.09 -1.04
C MET A 154 11.06 0.65 -0.06
N GLY A 155 11.08 -0.60 0.41
CA GLY A 155 10.14 -1.05 1.45
C GLY A 155 10.22 -0.24 2.75
N ILE A 156 11.38 0.35 3.09
CA ILE A 156 11.56 1.14 4.31
C ILE A 156 10.81 2.48 4.29
N PRO A 157 10.98 3.38 3.29
CA PRO A 157 10.24 4.63 3.26
C PRO A 157 8.72 4.40 3.13
N VAL A 158 8.29 3.39 2.36
CA VAL A 158 6.87 3.01 2.26
C VAL A 158 6.34 2.58 3.63
N GLY A 159 7.02 1.67 4.31
CA GLY A 159 6.64 1.20 5.64
C GLY A 159 6.61 2.35 6.66
N LYS A 160 7.60 3.26 6.64
CA LYS A 160 7.62 4.43 7.52
C LYS A 160 6.45 5.37 7.28
N LEU A 161 6.15 5.74 6.03
CA LEU A 161 5.04 6.64 5.71
C LEU A 161 3.69 6.07 6.14
N SER A 162 3.51 4.75 6.05
CA SER A 162 2.32 4.07 6.58
C SER A 162 2.16 4.20 8.10
N LEU A 163 3.22 4.53 8.85
CA LEU A 163 3.18 4.81 10.30
C LEU A 163 2.98 6.30 10.63
N TYR A 164 3.14 7.20 9.65
CA TYR A 164 2.89 8.63 9.82
C TYR A 164 1.42 9.00 9.66
N THR A 165 0.64 8.14 9.01
CA THR A 165 -0.79 8.35 8.69
C THR A 165 -1.66 7.77 9.80
#